data_AF-A0A947A9V8-F1
#
_entry.id   AF-A0A947A9V8-F1
#
_cell.length_a   1.000
_cell.length_b   1.000
_cell.length_c   1.000
_cell.angle_alpha   90.00
_cell.angle_beta   90.00
_cell.angle_gamma   90.00
#
_symmetry.space_group_name_H-M   'P 1'
#
loop_
_entity.id
_entity.type
_entity.pdbx_description
1 polymer ?
#
loop_
_entity_poly.entity_id
_entity_poly.type
_entity_poly.pdbx_seq_one_letter_code
_entity_poly.pdbx_strand_id
1 'polypeptide(L)' 'MKIAILSDIHDHVWNLKKALHTEALQETEALLFCGDLCAPFVIHLLGEGYAKPIHLVLGNNDGDVAAIIRNAGQYPHMQL' A
#
# COMPACT_ATOMS: atom_id res chain seq x y z
N MET A 1 -13.82 -5.88 -13.69
CA MET A 1 -13.16 -4.73 -13.07
C MET A 1 -13.59 -4.59 -11.62
N LYS A 2 -12.72 -5.06 -10.72
CA LYS A 2 -12.76 -4.97 -9.27
C LYS A 2 -11.53 -4.16 -8.82
N ILE A 3 -11.72 -3.22 -7.90
CA ILE A 3 -10.62 -2.42 -7.33
C ILE A 3 -10.60 -2.68 -5.83
N ALA A 4 -9.42 -3.00 -5.29
CA ALA A 4 -9.22 -3.10 -3.85
C ALA A 4 -9.04 -1.70 -3.25
N ILE A 5 -9.61 -1.46 -2.07
CA ILE A 5 -9.44 -0.20 -1.33
C ILE A 5 -9.01 -0.55 0.09
N LEU A 6 -7.87 0.00 0.52
CA LEU A 6 -7.34 -0.12 1.88
C LEU A 6 -7.02 1.29 2.41
N SER A 7 -6.94 1.42 3.74
CA SER A 7 -6.62 2.68 4.42
C SER A 7 -6.21 2.40 5.87
N ASP A 8 -5.61 3.38 6.54
CA ASP A 8 -5.47 3.45 8.00
C ASP A 8 -4.87 2.18 8.62
N ILE A 9 -3.78 1.69 8.03
CA ILE A 9 -3.16 0.46 8.53
C ILE A 9 -2.39 0.70 9.82
N HIS A 10 -1.90 1.92 10.06
CA HIS A 10 -1.20 2.31 11.28
C HIS A 10 -0.15 1.27 11.74
N ASP A 11 0.79 0.93 10.85
CA ASP A 11 1.84 -0.07 11.08
C ASP A 11 1.35 -1.50 11.41
N HIS A 12 0.07 -1.82 11.25
CA HIS A 12 -0.50 -3.12 11.62
C HIS A 12 -0.19 -4.21 10.58
N VAL A 13 1.09 -4.60 10.53
CA VAL A 13 1.69 -5.55 9.57
C VAL A 13 0.86 -6.82 9.37
N TRP A 14 0.35 -7.41 10.45
CA TRP A 14 -0.36 -8.68 10.40
C TRP A 14 -1.69 -8.60 9.62
N ASN A 15 -2.40 -7.48 9.75
CA ASN A 15 -3.68 -7.27 9.07
C ASN A 15 -3.43 -6.95 7.60
N LEU A 16 -2.39 -6.15 7.31
CA LEU A 16 -1.99 -5.86 5.94
C LEU A 16 -1.63 -7.13 5.19
N LYS A 17 -0.74 -7.96 5.75
CA LYS A 17 -0.36 -9.24 5.15
C LYS A 17 -1.56 -10.16 4.95
N LYS A 18 -2.45 -10.25 5.94
CA LYS A 18 -3.68 -11.05 5.83
C LYS A 18 -4.56 -10.57 4.67
N ALA A 19 -4.77 -9.27 4.54
CA ALA A 19 -5.57 -8.69 3.46
C ALA A 19 -4.92 -8.94 2.09
N LEU A 20 -3.62 -8.64 1.97
CA LEU A 20 -2.87 -8.80 0.73
C LEU A 20 -2.88 -10.26 0.25
N HIS A 21 -2.83 -11.26 1.14
CA HIS A 21 -2.85 -12.66 0.74
C HIS A 21 -4.24 -13.25 0.44
N THR A 22 -5.32 -12.46 0.50
CA THR A 22 -6.65 -12.98 0.13
C THR A 22 -6.79 -13.15 -1.38
N GLU A 23 -7.40 -14.25 -1.82
CA GLU A 23 -7.70 -14.48 -3.25
C GLU A 23 -8.52 -13.33 -3.85
N ALA A 24 -9.52 -12.84 -3.10
CA ALA A 24 -10.37 -11.73 -3.52
C ALA A 24 -9.59 -10.44 -3.82
N LEU A 25 -8.58 -10.11 -2.99
CA LEU A 25 -7.71 -8.96 -3.24
C LEU A 25 -6.80 -9.22 -4.44
N GLN A 26 -6.19 -10.41 -4.54
CA GLN A 26 -5.29 -10.76 -5.64
C GLN A 26 -5.97 -10.79 -7.02
N GLU A 27 -7.28 -11.07 -7.08
CA GLU A 27 -8.07 -11.01 -8.31
C GLU A 27 -8.32 -9.58 -8.82
N THR A 28 -8.25 -8.55 -7.97
CA THR A 28 -8.54 -7.16 -8.36
C THR A 28 -7.55 -6.63 -9.40
N GLU A 29 -7.94 -5.67 -10.23
CA GLU A 29 -7.09 -5.10 -11.28
C GLU A 29 -6.24 -3.91 -10.80
N ALA A 30 -6.60 -3.29 -9.67
CA ALA A 30 -5.81 -2.25 -9.01
C ALA A 30 -6.09 -2.18 -7.49
N LEU A 31 -5.15 -1.61 -6.73
CA LEU A 31 -5.26 -1.31 -5.32
C LEU A 31 -5.20 0.21 -5.09
N LEU A 32 -6.16 0.75 -4.35
CA LEU A 32 -6.12 2.11 -3.80
C LEU A 32 -5.76 2.05 -2.32
N PHE A 33 -4.83 2.89 -1.88
CA PHE A 33 -4.48 3.03 -0.47
C PHE A 33 -4.64 4.50 -0.02
N CYS A 34 -5.57 4.75 0.90
CA CYS A 34 -6.05 6.10 1.20
C CYS A 34 -5.25 6.88 2.27
N GLY A 35 -4.02 6.44 2.56
CA GLY A 35 -3.13 7.09 3.52
C GLY A 35 -3.06 6.41 4.89
N ASP A 36 -2.36 7.06 5.83
CA ASP A 36 -2.09 6.56 7.18
C ASP A 36 -1.39 5.19 7.17
N LEU A 37 -0.32 5.14 6.37
CA LEU A 37 0.70 4.09 6.39
C LEU A 37 1.49 4.15 7.70
N CYS A 38 1.69 5.36 8.24
CA CYS A 38 2.54 5.70 9.38
C CYS A 38 4.04 5.57 9.09
N ALA A 39 4.58 4.34 9.00
CA ALA A 39 6.01 4.12 8.82
C ALA A 39 6.39 3.80 7.36
N PRO A 40 7.58 4.24 6.88
CA PRO A 40 8.02 4.03 5.49
C PRO A 40 8.17 2.57 5.05
N PHE A 41 8.32 1.62 5.98
CA PHE A 41 8.49 0.21 5.63
C PHE A 41 7.23 -0.41 5.03
N VAL A 42 6.05 0.19 5.28
CA VAL A 42 4.76 -0.32 4.79
C VAL A 42 4.71 -0.34 3.26
N ILE A 43 5.41 0.58 2.60
CA ILE A 43 5.56 0.60 1.15
C ILE A 43 6.14 -0.71 0.62
N HIS A 44 7.14 -1.29 1.31
CA HIS A 44 7.72 -2.56 0.87
C HIS A 44 6.73 -3.71 0.99
N LEU A 45 5.92 -3.73 2.06
CA LEU A 45 4.87 -4.73 2.23
C LEU A 45 3.80 -4.65 1.13
N LEU A 46 3.40 -3.43 0.75
CA LEU A 46 2.45 -3.20 -0.34
C LEU A 46 3.03 -3.61 -1.69
N GLY A 47 4.28 -3.20 -1.98
CA GLY A 47 4.92 -3.42 -3.28
C GLY A 47 5.27 -4.88 -3.54
N GLU A 48 5.64 -5.61 -2.50
CA GLU A 48 5.90 -7.06 -2.57
C GLU A 48 4.61 -7.88 -2.55
N GLY A 49 3.58 -7.42 -1.82
CA GLY A 49 2.34 -8.16 -1.61
C GLY A 49 1.27 -7.98 -2.68
N TYR A 50 1.43 -7.03 -3.60
CA TYR A 50 0.50 -6.81 -4.71
C TYR A 50 1.25 -6.41 -5.98
N ALA A 51 1.07 -7.20 -7.04
CA ALA A 51 1.86 -7.09 -8.27
C ALA A 51 1.23 -6.21 -9.38
N LYS A 52 -0.01 -5.78 -9.19
CA LYS A 52 -0.77 -4.95 -10.15
C LYS A 52 -0.73 -3.48 -9.70
N PRO A 53 -1.25 -2.51 -10.48
CA PRO A 53 -1.15 -1.09 -10.13
C PRO A 53 -1.65 -0.75 -8.73
N ILE A 54 -0.84 0.00 -8.00
CA ILE A 54 -1.15 0.54 -6.67
C ILE A 54 -1.15 2.06 -6.77
N HIS A 55 -2.25 2.69 -6.38
CA HIS A 55 -2.36 4.14 -6.27
C HIS A 55 -2.52 4.49 -4.79
N LEU A 56 -1.69 5.41 -4.31
CA LEU A 56 -1.64 5.76 -2.89
C LEU A 56 -1.65 7.27 -2.73
N VAL A 57 -2.21 7.74 -1.63
CA VAL A 57 -2.12 9.14 -1.19
C VAL A 57 -1.54 9.18 0.21
N LEU A 58 -0.94 10.31 0.58
CA LEU A 58 -0.43 10.53 1.93
C LEU A 58 -1.57 10.86 2.88
N GLY A 59 -1.58 10.21 4.04
CA GLY A 59 -2.43 10.55 5.18
C GLY A 59 -1.75 11.53 6.12
N ASN A 60 -2.51 12.04 7.10
CA ASN A 60 -2.00 13.00 8.07
C ASN A 60 -1.09 12.37 9.14
N ASN A 61 -1.08 11.05 9.28
CA ASN A 61 -0.20 10.32 10.20
C ASN A 61 1.06 9.73 9.54
N ASP A 62 1.27 9.98 8.25
CA ASP A 62 2.47 9.52 7.54
C ASP A 62 3.71 10.31 7.99
N GLY A 63 4.61 9.64 8.71
CA GLY A 63 5.69 10.31 9.45
C GLY A 63 6.82 10.80 8.56
N ASP A 64 7.63 9.87 8.04
CA ASP A 64 8.75 10.21 7.14
C ASP A 64 8.29 10.13 5.68
N VAL A 65 7.57 11.17 5.25
CA VAL A 65 7.05 11.33 3.89
C VAL A 65 8.16 11.24 2.84
N ALA A 66 9.35 11.78 3.13
CA ALA A 66 10.48 11.73 2.19
C ALA A 66 10.97 10.30 1.98
N ALA A 67 11.02 9.48 3.03
CA ALA A 67 11.29 8.05 2.92
C ALA A 67 10.16 7.28 2.23
N ILE A 68 8.89 7.61 2.51
CA ILE A 68 7.74 6.99 1.83
C ILE A 68 7.82 7.22 0.31
N ILE A 69 8.02 8.45 -0.14
CA ILE A 69 8.16 8.80 -1.57
C ILE A 69 9.35 8.04 -2.18
N ARG A 70 10.50 8.05 -1.52
CA ARG A 70 11.72 7.38 -1.99
C ARG A 70 11.54 5.86 -2.09
N ASN A 71 10.84 5.25 -1.13
CA ASN A 71 10.55 3.81 -1.14
C ASN A 71 9.54 3.46 -2.24
N ALA A 72 8.52 4.31 -2.44
CA ALA A 72 7.50 4.08 -3.48
C ALA A 72 8.13 4.10 -4.88
N GLY A 73 9.10 5.00 -5.12
CA GLY A 73 9.85 5.07 -6.38
C GLY A 73 10.69 3.83 -6.72
N GLN A 74 10.84 2.87 -5.79
CA GLN A 74 11.50 1.59 -6.06
C GLN A 74 10.57 0.56 -6.73
N TYR A 75 9.25 0.81 -6.74
CA TYR A 75 8.24 -0.08 -7.29
C TYR A 75 7.58 0.56 -8.53
N PRO A 76 7.82 0.03 -9.75
CA PRO A 76 7.34 0.66 -10.98
C PRO A 76 5.81 0.63 -11.13
N HIS A 77 5.12 -0.23 -10.38
CA HIS A 77 3.66 -0.35 -10.35
C HIS A 77 3.00 0.49 -9.25
N MET A 78 3.76 1.27 -8.49
CA MET A 78 3.25 2.20 -7.48
C MET A 78 3.21 3.63 -8.00
N GLN A 79 2.09 4.30 -7.76
CA GLN A 79 1.92 5.73 -7.97
C GLN A 79 1.49 6.38 -6.65
N LEU A 80 2.36 7.23 -6.13
CA LEU A 80 2.10 8.12 -4.99
C LEU A 80 1.89 9.56 -5.50
#